data_AF-A0AAU2E3R7-F1
#
_entry.id   AF-A0AAU2E3R7-F1
#
_cell.length_a   1.000
_cell.length_b   1.000
_cell.length_c   1.000
_cell.angle_alpha   90.00
_cell.angle_beta   90.00
_cell.angle_gamma   90.00
#
_symmetry.space_group_name_H-M   'P 1'
#
loop_
_entity.id
_entity.type
_entity.pdbx_description
1 polymer ?
#
loop_
_entity_poly.entity_id
_entity_poly.type
_entity_poly.pdbx_seq_one_letter_code
_entity_poly.pdbx_strand_id
1 'polypeptide(L)'
;MTDDPQHTGAPGAEPGPGYVLRAGVHTLRVATRAIADEITALWNSQVAEDAPEQDYARLVGPDDAWTGAGPVWDRVPDCRTVHRLLATVEPDGSLGGERAGERLRWEFESGSYTGMPCRTRIEQRPGGCLEVEAQGTDPVEVAAGFATALDQARERLG
;
A
#
# COMPACT_ATOMS: atom_id res chain seq x y z
N MET A 1 28.40 51.91 6.64
CA MET A 1 29.08 50.59 6.67
C MET A 1 28.17 49.72 7.49
N THR A 2 27.30 49.00 6.80
CA THR A 2 26.21 48.20 7.36
C THR A 2 26.77 46.81 7.60
N ASP A 3 26.76 46.35 8.84
CA ASP A 3 27.11 44.96 9.18
C ASP A 3 25.85 44.27 9.71
N ASP A 4 25.56 43.14 9.09
CA ASP A 4 24.35 42.35 9.07
C ASP A 4 24.45 41.26 10.17
N PRO A 5 23.44 41.04 11.04
CA PRO A 5 23.53 39.94 11.99
C PRO A 5 23.35 38.60 11.27
N GLN A 6 24.44 37.83 11.19
CA GLN A 6 24.47 36.47 10.68
C GLN A 6 23.40 35.61 11.34
N HIS A 7 22.40 35.23 10.55
CA HIS A 7 21.45 34.18 10.87
C HIS A 7 22.18 32.83 10.75
N THR A 8 22.80 32.38 11.84
CA THR A 8 23.35 31.02 11.90
C THR A 8 22.20 30.03 12.06
N GLY A 9 21.65 29.57 10.94
CA GLY A 9 20.82 28.36 10.91
C GLY A 9 21.67 27.18 11.36
N ALA A 10 21.27 26.52 12.46
CA ALA A 10 21.93 25.32 12.93
C ALA A 10 21.79 24.19 11.88
N PRO A 11 22.87 23.44 11.59
CA PRO A 11 22.83 22.30 10.69
C PRO A 11 21.95 21.18 11.28
N GLY A 12 21.28 20.45 10.39
CA GLY A 12 20.19 19.51 10.68
C GLY A 12 20.39 18.67 11.93
N ALA A 13 19.44 18.80 12.86
CA ALA A 13 19.30 17.86 13.97
C ALA A 13 19.20 16.45 13.38
N GLU A 14 20.09 15.56 13.79
CA GLU A 14 19.93 14.13 13.52
C GLU A 14 18.53 13.73 14.01
N PRO A 15 17.72 13.03 13.20
CA PRO A 15 16.41 12.59 13.64
C PRO A 15 16.63 11.77 14.91
N GLY A 16 15.97 12.19 16.01
CA GLY A 16 16.05 11.50 17.30
C GLY A 16 15.73 10.01 17.18
N PRO A 17 16.00 9.21 18.22
CA PRO A 17 15.88 7.74 18.13
C PRO A 17 14.49 7.35 17.64
N GLY A 18 14.45 6.72 16.46
CA GLY A 18 13.22 6.21 15.88
C GLY A 18 12.69 5.02 16.66
N TYR A 19 11.44 4.66 16.39
CA TYR A 19 10.79 3.48 16.95
C TYR A 19 10.56 2.45 15.85
N VAL A 20 10.79 1.18 16.16
CA VAL A 20 10.54 0.09 15.22
C VAL A 20 9.24 -0.61 15.57
N LEU A 21 8.32 -0.63 14.60
CA LEU A 21 7.03 -1.31 14.68
C LEU A 21 7.04 -2.52 13.75
N ARG A 22 6.54 -3.65 14.23
CA ARG A 22 6.18 -4.79 13.37
C ARG A 22 4.66 -4.85 13.24
N ALA A 23 4.15 -4.91 12.02
CA ALA A 23 2.72 -5.02 11.69
C ALA A 23 2.55 -6.16 10.67
N GLY A 24 2.19 -7.35 11.16
CA GLY A 24 2.21 -8.56 10.35
C GLY A 24 3.62 -8.89 9.85
N VAL A 25 3.75 -8.95 8.51
CA VAL A 25 5.03 -9.14 7.80
C VAL A 25 5.78 -7.83 7.57
N HIS A 26 5.16 -6.68 7.83
CA HIS A 26 5.77 -5.37 7.62
C HIS A 26 6.56 -4.96 8.85
N THR A 27 7.73 -4.40 8.62
CA THR A 27 8.51 -3.71 9.65
C THR A 27 8.58 -2.24 9.23
N LEU A 28 8.31 -1.33 10.16
CA LEU A 28 8.25 0.11 9.91
C LEU A 28 9.16 0.83 10.90
N ARG A 29 9.87 1.86 10.42
CA ARG A 29 10.55 2.84 11.25
C ARG A 29 9.67 4.09 11.35
N VAL A 30 9.38 4.53 12.57
CA VAL A 30 8.54 5.71 12.82
C VAL A 30 9.26 6.72 13.69
N ALA A 31 8.98 7.99 13.49
CA ALA A 31 9.71 9.09 14.14
C ALA A 31 9.41 9.20 15.64
N THR A 32 8.21 8.80 16.09
CA THR A 32 7.78 8.97 17.48
C THR A 32 6.97 7.79 18.00
N ARG A 33 6.95 7.62 19.33
CA ARG A 33 6.14 6.59 20.00
C ARG A 33 4.64 6.81 19.80
N ALA A 34 4.18 8.06 19.78
CA ALA A 34 2.77 8.38 19.57
C ALA A 34 2.28 7.84 18.21
N ILE A 35 3.09 8.03 17.15
CA ILE A 35 2.80 7.47 15.82
C ILE A 35 2.80 5.94 15.86
N ALA A 36 3.77 5.32 16.54
CA ALA A 36 3.82 3.86 16.68
C ALA A 36 2.56 3.29 17.35
N ASP A 37 2.12 3.92 18.44
CA ASP A 37 0.96 3.50 19.22
C ASP A 37 -0.34 3.64 18.40
N GLU A 38 -0.48 4.72 17.62
CA GLU A 38 -1.65 4.93 16.75
C GLU A 38 -1.72 3.92 15.61
N ILE A 39 -0.60 3.67 14.91
CA ILE A 39 -0.55 2.63 13.87
C ILE A 39 -0.86 1.25 14.47
N THR A 40 -0.33 0.95 15.66
CA THR A 40 -0.60 -0.31 16.36
C THR A 40 -2.09 -0.50 16.63
N ALA A 41 -2.75 0.53 17.18
CA ALA A 41 -4.17 0.48 17.49
C ALA A 41 -5.02 0.30 16.23
N LEU A 42 -4.77 1.10 15.19
CA LEU A 42 -5.49 1.04 13.93
C LEU A 42 -5.29 -0.31 13.23
N TRP A 43 -4.05 -0.80 13.13
CA TRP A 43 -3.78 -2.11 12.54
C TRP A 43 -4.49 -3.23 13.30
N ASN A 44 -4.37 -3.26 14.63
CA ASN A 44 -4.96 -4.31 15.45
C ASN A 44 -6.49 -4.30 15.43
N SER A 45 -7.13 -3.15 15.20
CA SER A 45 -8.58 -3.07 14.98
C SER A 45 -9.05 -3.69 13.65
N GLN A 46 -8.13 -3.95 12.72
CA GLN A 46 -8.41 -4.52 11.38
C GLN A 46 -8.06 -6.01 11.29
N VAL A 47 -7.29 -6.51 12.26
CA VAL A 47 -6.91 -7.92 12.35
C VAL A 47 -8.12 -8.71 12.87
N ALA A 48 -8.39 -9.87 12.26
CA ALA A 48 -9.46 -10.75 12.73
C ALA A 48 -9.17 -11.24 14.15
N GLU A 49 -10.22 -11.40 14.97
CA GLU A 49 -10.06 -11.79 16.38
C GLU A 49 -9.31 -13.11 16.56
N ASP A 50 -9.47 -14.05 15.62
CA ASP A 50 -8.84 -15.38 15.61
C ASP A 50 -7.52 -15.43 14.82
N ALA A 51 -7.03 -14.28 14.35
CA ALA A 51 -5.77 -14.23 13.61
C ALA A 51 -4.59 -14.69 14.50
N PRO A 52 -3.57 -15.32 13.91
CA PRO A 52 -2.33 -15.64 14.62
C PRO A 52 -1.66 -14.39 15.20
N GLU A 53 -0.97 -14.55 16.34
CA GLU A 53 -0.27 -13.44 17.02
C GLU A 53 0.72 -12.69 16.09
N GLN A 54 1.34 -13.38 15.12
CA GLN A 54 2.24 -12.73 14.18
C GLN A 54 1.58 -11.71 13.25
N ASP A 55 0.25 -11.73 13.11
CA ASP A 55 -0.50 -10.82 12.26
C ASP A 55 -0.85 -9.51 12.97
N TYR A 56 -0.74 -9.47 14.29
CA TYR A 56 -0.92 -8.25 15.08
C TYR A 56 0.30 -7.33 15.00
N ALA A 57 0.06 -6.04 15.19
CA ALA A 57 1.07 -5.03 15.33
C ALA A 57 1.59 -4.95 16.77
N ARG A 58 2.92 -4.78 16.91
CA ARG A 58 3.59 -4.55 18.19
C ARG A 58 4.86 -3.72 18.05
N LEU A 59 5.08 -2.85 19.03
CA LEU A 59 6.33 -2.11 19.17
C LEU A 59 7.47 -3.09 19.53
N VAL A 60 8.57 -3.03 18.79
CA VAL A 60 9.71 -3.93 18.98
C VAL A 60 10.77 -3.31 19.88
N GLY A 61 11.00 -1.99 19.78
CA GLY A 61 11.99 -1.29 20.59
C GLY A 61 12.52 -0.02 19.91
N PRO A 62 13.54 0.63 20.52
CA PRO A 62 14.27 1.73 19.90
C PRO A 62 15.11 1.26 18.69
N ASP A 63 15.46 2.22 17.85
CA ASP A 63 16.01 2.16 16.48
C ASP A 63 17.14 1.14 16.20
N ASP A 64 17.88 0.71 17.21
CA ASP A 64 19.09 -0.12 17.13
C ASP A 64 18.85 -1.50 16.46
N ALA A 65 17.59 -1.89 16.24
CA ALA A 65 17.17 -3.13 15.57
C ALA A 65 16.73 -2.96 14.11
N TRP A 66 16.69 -1.73 13.57
CA TRP A 66 16.25 -1.49 12.19
C TRP A 66 17.35 -1.79 11.17
N THR A 67 17.21 -2.92 10.46
CA THR A 67 18.07 -3.31 9.34
C THR A 67 17.37 -3.19 7.98
N GLY A 68 16.15 -2.66 7.96
CA GLY A 68 15.29 -2.60 6.77
C GLY A 68 15.62 -1.44 5.82
N ALA A 69 15.23 -1.60 4.55
CA ALA A 69 15.17 -0.50 3.59
C ALA A 69 13.77 0.13 3.65
N GLY A 70 13.65 1.45 3.81
CA GLY A 70 12.36 2.13 3.83
C GLY A 70 12.40 3.54 4.42
N PRO A 71 11.36 4.36 4.20
CA PRO A 71 11.27 5.69 4.78
C PRO A 71 11.06 5.62 6.30
N VAL A 72 11.47 6.69 7.00
CA VAL A 72 11.03 6.95 8.37
C VAL A 72 9.67 7.64 8.27
N TRP A 73 8.65 7.06 8.90
CA TRP A 73 7.31 7.64 8.94
C TRP A 73 7.21 8.69 10.06
N ASP A 74 7.02 9.94 9.68
CA ASP A 74 6.81 11.09 10.56
C ASP A 74 5.32 11.41 10.80
N ARG A 75 4.43 10.64 10.18
CA ARG A 75 2.98 10.63 10.39
C ARG A 75 2.45 9.20 10.35
N VAL A 76 1.18 9.05 10.74
CA VAL A 76 0.44 7.80 10.47
C VAL A 76 0.30 7.62 8.95
N PRO A 77 0.72 6.45 8.40
CA PRO A 77 0.53 6.13 6.99
C PRO A 77 -0.96 6.10 6.64
N ASP A 78 -1.30 6.48 5.42
CA ASP A 78 -2.68 6.47 4.98
C ASP A 78 -3.21 5.03 4.93
N CYS A 79 -4.49 4.84 5.25
CA CYS A 79 -5.15 3.54 5.26
C CYS A 79 -6.53 3.68 4.61
N ARG A 80 -6.77 2.96 3.51
CA ARG A 80 -8.00 3.09 2.72
C ARG A 80 -8.53 1.75 2.29
N THR A 81 -9.83 1.65 2.11
CA THR A 81 -10.44 0.51 1.41
C THR A 81 -10.03 0.58 -0.05
N VAL A 82 -9.37 -0.46 -0.53
CA VAL A 82 -9.02 -0.64 -1.95
C VAL A 82 -9.88 -1.75 -2.50
N HIS A 83 -10.68 -1.42 -3.50
CA HIS A 83 -11.47 -2.37 -4.29
C HIS A 83 -10.59 -2.95 -5.39
N ARG A 84 -10.80 -4.23 -5.72
CA ARG A 84 -10.06 -4.95 -6.76
C ARG A 84 -10.99 -5.85 -7.56
N LEU A 85 -10.83 -5.81 -8.87
CA LEU A 85 -11.41 -6.73 -9.84
C LEU A 85 -10.29 -7.35 -10.68
N LEU A 86 -10.39 -8.65 -10.93
CA LEU A 86 -9.41 -9.43 -11.68
C LEU A 86 -10.13 -10.46 -12.54
N ALA A 87 -9.71 -10.63 -13.80
CA ALA A 87 -10.12 -11.75 -14.65
C ALA A 87 -9.02 -12.11 -15.64
N THR A 88 -9.15 -13.28 -16.24
CA THR A 88 -8.38 -13.72 -17.39
C THR A 88 -9.27 -13.65 -18.63
N VAL A 89 -8.76 -13.08 -19.71
CA VAL A 89 -9.34 -13.16 -21.05
C VAL A 89 -8.60 -14.24 -21.83
N GLU A 90 -9.32 -15.28 -22.18
CA GLU A 90 -8.79 -16.42 -22.95
C GLU A 90 -8.62 -16.05 -24.44
N PRO A 91 -7.82 -16.80 -25.22
CA PRO A 91 -7.59 -16.51 -26.64
C PRO A 91 -8.87 -16.49 -27.50
N ASP A 92 -9.95 -17.14 -27.07
CA ASP A 92 -11.26 -17.11 -27.73
C ASP A 92 -12.15 -15.93 -27.30
N GLY A 93 -11.63 -15.05 -26.43
CA GLY A 93 -12.32 -13.88 -25.88
C GLY A 93 -13.21 -14.18 -24.67
N SER A 94 -13.31 -15.44 -24.23
CA SER A 94 -14.06 -15.82 -23.03
C SER A 94 -13.35 -15.34 -21.76
N LEU A 95 -14.13 -15.17 -20.68
CA LEU A 95 -13.62 -14.77 -19.37
C LEU A 95 -13.45 -16.00 -18.47
N GLY A 96 -12.36 -16.00 -17.72
CA GLY A 96 -12.07 -17.01 -16.70
C GLY A 96 -11.52 -16.38 -15.43
N GLY A 97 -11.61 -17.13 -14.33
CA GLY A 97 -10.90 -16.79 -13.08
C GLY A 97 -11.30 -15.46 -12.44
N GLU A 98 -12.53 -14.99 -12.66
CA GLU A 98 -13.04 -13.74 -12.11
C GLU A 98 -12.93 -13.70 -10.58
N ARG A 99 -12.36 -12.61 -10.05
CA ARG A 99 -12.24 -12.36 -8.61
C ARG A 99 -12.54 -10.91 -8.33
N ALA A 100 -13.41 -10.69 -7.35
CA ALA A 100 -13.69 -9.38 -6.79
C ALA A 100 -13.39 -9.39 -5.29
N GLY A 101 -12.98 -8.24 -4.76
CA GLY A 101 -12.81 -8.08 -3.33
C GLY A 101 -12.45 -6.66 -2.95
N GLU A 102 -12.53 -6.40 -1.66
CA GLU A 102 -12.09 -5.15 -1.06
C GLU A 102 -11.36 -5.44 0.24
N ARG A 103 -10.37 -4.61 0.56
CA ARG A 103 -9.64 -4.71 1.81
C ARG A 103 -9.03 -3.36 2.16
N LEU A 104 -8.95 -3.07 3.47
CA LEU A 104 -8.12 -1.97 3.95
C LEU A 104 -6.66 -2.22 3.59
N ARG A 105 -6.04 -1.23 2.95
CA ARG A 105 -4.63 -1.23 2.56
C ARG A 105 -3.93 -0.02 3.13
N TRP A 106 -2.74 -0.25 3.63
CA TRP A 106 -1.87 0.77 4.19
C TRP A 106 -0.88 1.28 3.16
N GLU A 107 -0.51 2.55 3.24
CA GLU A 107 0.41 3.23 2.32
C GLU A 107 1.76 2.51 2.14
N PHE A 108 2.23 1.80 3.18
CA PHE A 108 3.46 1.01 3.13
C PHE A 108 3.29 -0.35 2.41
N GLU A 109 2.09 -0.79 2.08
CA GLU A 109 1.81 -1.98 1.26
C GLU A 109 1.88 -1.62 -0.25
N SER A 110 3.06 -1.23 -0.74
CA SER A 110 3.24 -0.61 -2.07
C SER A 110 2.66 -1.39 -3.27
N GLY A 111 2.53 -2.71 -3.18
CA GLY A 111 1.94 -3.53 -4.23
C GLY A 111 0.40 -3.53 -4.27
N SER A 112 -0.26 -3.31 -3.13
CA SER A 112 -1.72 -3.42 -2.98
C SER A 112 -2.39 -2.09 -2.63
N TYR A 113 -1.64 -1.12 -2.10
CA TYR A 113 -2.12 0.22 -1.84
C TYR A 113 -2.22 1.05 -3.12
N THR A 114 -3.26 1.87 -3.18
CA THR A 114 -3.37 2.97 -4.13
C THR A 114 -4.22 4.08 -3.53
N GLY A 115 -3.81 5.33 -3.78
CA GLY A 115 -4.63 6.51 -3.49
C GLY A 115 -5.45 6.99 -4.70
N MET A 116 -5.40 6.27 -5.83
CA MET A 116 -6.12 6.64 -7.04
C MET A 116 -7.55 6.10 -7.04
N PRO A 117 -8.51 6.81 -7.66
CA PRO A 117 -9.87 6.31 -7.83
C PRO A 117 -9.91 4.97 -8.58
N CYS A 118 -9.08 4.82 -9.61
CA CYS A 118 -8.91 3.59 -10.37
C CYS A 118 -7.53 3.54 -11.04
N ARG A 119 -6.91 2.35 -11.06
CA ARG A 119 -5.80 1.97 -11.94
C ARG A 119 -6.10 0.62 -12.57
N THR A 120 -5.76 0.47 -13.85
CA THR A 120 -5.93 -0.78 -14.59
C THR A 120 -4.58 -1.35 -15.02
N ARG A 121 -4.52 -2.66 -15.18
CA ARG A 121 -3.35 -3.39 -15.65
C ARG A 121 -3.82 -4.53 -16.56
N ILE A 122 -3.17 -4.67 -17.73
CA ILE A 122 -3.38 -5.79 -18.64
C ILE A 122 -2.02 -6.46 -18.85
N GLU A 123 -1.88 -7.71 -18.44
CA GLU A 123 -0.63 -8.47 -18.56
C GLU A 123 -0.83 -9.73 -19.39
N GLN A 124 0.10 -9.99 -20.31
CA GLN A 124 0.10 -11.24 -21.06
C GLN A 124 0.62 -12.38 -20.19
N ARG A 125 -0.14 -13.47 -20.17
CA ARG A 125 0.19 -14.69 -19.42
C ARG A 125 0.73 -15.77 -20.36
N PRO A 126 1.51 -16.74 -19.85
CA PRO A 126 1.87 -17.92 -20.61
C PRO A 126 0.61 -18.64 -21.12
N GLY A 127 0.60 -19.06 -22.39
CA GLY A 127 -0.57 -19.68 -23.02
C GLY A 127 -1.42 -18.74 -23.89
N GLY A 128 -1.04 -17.46 -23.99
CA GLY A 128 -1.67 -16.51 -24.91
C GLY A 128 -2.91 -15.81 -24.35
N CYS A 129 -3.28 -16.07 -23.09
CA CYS A 129 -4.32 -15.33 -22.39
C CYS A 129 -3.79 -14.01 -21.81
N LEU A 130 -4.72 -13.08 -21.50
CA LEU A 130 -4.43 -11.79 -20.88
C LEU A 130 -5.08 -11.72 -19.50
N GLU A 131 -4.31 -11.39 -18.48
CA GLU A 131 -4.83 -11.07 -17.15
C GLU A 131 -5.17 -9.58 -17.09
N VAL A 132 -6.40 -9.26 -16.71
CA VAL A 132 -6.92 -7.90 -16.57
C VAL A 132 -7.21 -7.66 -15.10
N GLU A 133 -6.64 -6.59 -14.57
CA GLU A 133 -6.85 -6.14 -13.20
C GLU A 133 -7.29 -4.68 -13.18
N ALA A 134 -8.26 -4.35 -12.33
CA ALA A 134 -8.57 -2.99 -11.93
C ALA A 134 -8.55 -2.90 -10.40
N GLN A 135 -7.99 -1.82 -9.86
CA GLN A 135 -8.03 -1.55 -8.42
C GLN A 135 -8.05 -0.06 -8.12
N GLY A 136 -8.62 0.34 -7.00
CA GLY A 136 -8.81 1.75 -6.68
C GLY A 136 -9.64 2.00 -5.44
N THR A 137 -9.73 3.27 -5.05
CA THR A 137 -10.51 3.72 -3.88
C THR A 137 -11.97 4.01 -4.19
N ASP A 138 -12.36 4.05 -5.47
CA ASP A 138 -13.75 4.27 -5.88
C ASP A 138 -14.28 3.01 -6.60
N PRO A 139 -15.27 2.29 -6.03
CA PRO A 139 -15.77 1.05 -6.60
C PRO A 139 -16.44 1.25 -7.97
N VAL A 140 -17.02 2.43 -8.24
CA VAL A 140 -17.68 2.73 -9.52
C VAL A 140 -16.64 2.93 -10.61
N GLU A 141 -15.60 3.72 -10.33
CA GLU A 141 -14.48 3.93 -11.25
C GLU A 141 -13.69 2.63 -11.50
N VAL A 142 -13.55 1.79 -10.47
CA VAL A 142 -12.92 0.46 -10.60
C VAL A 142 -13.72 -0.44 -11.53
N ALA A 143 -15.05 -0.50 -11.39
CA ALA A 143 -15.91 -1.30 -12.27
C ALA A 143 -15.87 -0.80 -13.72
N ALA A 144 -15.93 0.52 -13.93
CA ALA A 144 -15.87 1.13 -15.26
C ALA A 144 -14.50 0.90 -15.94
N GLY A 145 -13.42 1.12 -15.20
CA GLY A 145 -12.06 0.87 -15.68
C GLY A 145 -11.82 -0.60 -16.00
N PHE A 146 -12.36 -1.52 -15.20
CA PHE A 146 -12.27 -2.94 -15.45
C PHE A 146 -12.97 -3.36 -16.75
N ALA A 147 -14.22 -2.90 -16.96
CA ALA A 147 -14.95 -3.18 -18.20
C ALA A 147 -14.19 -2.67 -19.44
N THR A 148 -13.67 -1.45 -19.37
CA THR A 148 -12.84 -0.87 -20.46
C THR A 148 -11.58 -1.69 -20.71
N ALA A 149 -10.90 -2.15 -19.65
CA ALA A 149 -9.69 -2.96 -19.78
C ALA A 149 -9.98 -4.37 -20.34
N LEU A 150 -11.15 -4.96 -20.04
CA LEU A 150 -11.59 -6.21 -20.65
C LEU A 150 -11.80 -6.07 -22.16
N ASP A 151 -12.43 -4.99 -22.59
CA ASP A 151 -12.65 -4.74 -24.02
C ASP A 151 -11.31 -4.54 -24.75
N GLN A 152 -10.40 -3.76 -24.18
CA GLN A 152 -9.03 -3.61 -24.69
C GLN A 152 -8.25 -4.94 -24.76
N ALA A 153 -8.45 -5.83 -23.78
CA ALA A 153 -7.80 -7.14 -23.79
C ALA A 153 -8.36 -8.03 -24.91
N ARG A 154 -9.67 -8.04 -25.12
CA ARG A 154 -10.31 -8.77 -26.24
C ARG A 154 -9.83 -8.27 -27.59
N GLU A 155 -9.71 -6.95 -27.76
CA GLU A 155 -9.18 -6.33 -28.97
C GLU A 155 -7.73 -6.74 -29.28
N ARG A 156 -6.92 -7.03 -28.26
CA ARG A 156 -5.52 -7.47 -28.45
C ARG A 156 -5.40 -8.94 -28.88
N LEU A 157 -6.45 -9.74 -28.69
CA LEU A 157 -6.48 -11.18 -29.01
C LEU A 157 -7.16 -11.49 -30.34
N GLY A 158 -8.03 -10.60 -30.82
CA GLY A 158 -8.67 -10.68 -32.15
C GLY A 158 -7.78 -10.21 -33.28
#